data_AF-A0A930YS59-F1
#
_entry.id   AF-A0A930YS59-F1
#
_cell.length_a   1.000
_cell.length_b   1.000
_cell.length_c   1.000
_cell.angle_alpha   90.00
_cell.angle_beta   90.00
_cell.angle_gamma   90.00
#
_symmetry.space_group_name_H-M   'P 1'
#
loop_
_entity.id
_entity.type
_entity.pdbx_description
1 polymer ?
#
loop_
_entity_poly.entity_id
_entity_poly.type
_entity_poly.pdbx_seq_one_letter_code
_entity_poly.pdbx_strand_id
1 'polypeptide(L)'
;MLTKEEREETAERLRKLKYIDSDGLYKSIVGKDMPQDTPASEDDRVILDRLIDLCDTSNMVELPLDKDGEVIKVGDTLYYGSSAYKVKKIIYKGNEWEIQFFDEKLCISVYDDPDTFTHKKLVTIASLVGEIRRTLSQNDIMNKESAAKLWEITDQIEMLGDSDE
;
A
#
# COMPACT_ATOMS: atom_id res chain seq x y z
N MET A 1 -6.84 -22.41 -9.75
CA MET A 1 -5.83 -21.44 -9.28
C MET A 1 -4.42 -21.80 -9.74
N LEU A 2 -3.70 -20.87 -10.37
CA LEU A 2 -2.30 -21.08 -10.79
C LEU A 2 -1.28 -20.57 -9.79
N THR A 3 -0.12 -21.25 -9.70
CA THR A 3 1.06 -20.76 -8.98
C THR A 3 1.65 -19.51 -9.65
N LYS A 4 2.51 -18.79 -8.92
CA LYS A 4 3.22 -17.63 -9.47
C LYS A 4 4.06 -18.00 -10.70
N GLU A 5 4.74 -19.14 -10.64
CA GLU A 5 5.59 -19.66 -11.72
C GLU A 5 4.75 -19.97 -12.98
N GLU A 6 3.62 -20.66 -12.83
CA GLU A 6 2.71 -20.97 -13.95
C GLU A 6 2.14 -19.71 -14.61
N ARG A 7 1.83 -18.68 -13.82
CA ARG A 7 1.39 -17.36 -14.34
C ARG A 7 2.51 -16.67 -15.12
N GLU A 8 3.72 -16.69 -14.58
CA GLU A 8 4.89 -16.06 -15.20
C GLU A 8 5.25 -16.74 -16.53
N GLU A 9 5.27 -18.08 -16.57
CA GLU A 9 5.46 -18.83 -17.82
C GLU A 9 4.39 -18.51 -18.87
N THR A 10 3.13 -18.40 -18.44
CA THR A 10 2.02 -18.05 -19.34
C THR A 10 2.19 -16.62 -19.87
N ALA A 11 2.57 -15.67 -19.02
CA ALA A 11 2.88 -14.31 -19.43
C ALA A 11 4.08 -14.25 -20.39
N GLU A 12 5.12 -15.05 -20.19
CA GLU A 12 6.23 -15.15 -21.14
C GLU A 12 5.80 -15.63 -22.52
N ARG A 13 5.00 -16.69 -22.60
CA ARG A 13 4.48 -17.20 -23.88
C ARG A 13 3.65 -16.13 -24.60
N LEU A 14 2.75 -15.47 -23.88
CA LEU A 14 1.92 -14.38 -24.40
C LEU A 14 2.77 -13.21 -24.92
N ARG A 15 3.86 -12.83 -24.23
CA ARG A 15 4.78 -11.77 -24.69
C ARG A 15 5.55 -12.15 -25.95
N LYS A 16 5.79 -13.43 -26.20
CA LYS A 16 6.50 -13.95 -27.39
C LYS A 16 5.56 -14.11 -28.60
N LEU A 17 4.24 -14.02 -28.41
CA LEU A 17 3.24 -14.15 -29.47
C LEU A 17 3.29 -12.94 -30.40
N LYS A 18 3.64 -13.16 -31.68
CA LYS A 18 3.77 -12.09 -32.70
C LYS A 18 2.48 -11.80 -33.44
N TYR A 19 1.62 -12.82 -33.58
CA TYR A 19 0.34 -12.75 -34.29
C TYR A 19 -0.70 -13.50 -33.47
N ILE A 20 -1.92 -12.96 -33.41
CA ILE A 20 -3.02 -13.58 -32.69
C ILE A 20 -3.84 -14.41 -33.70
N ASP A 21 -3.55 -15.71 -33.76
CA ASP A 21 -4.40 -16.72 -34.35
C ASP A 21 -4.92 -17.68 -33.26
N SER A 22 -5.91 -18.51 -33.58
CA SER A 22 -6.56 -19.38 -32.59
C SER A 22 -5.58 -20.38 -31.95
N ASP A 23 -4.72 -21.01 -32.76
CA ASP A 23 -3.72 -21.97 -32.27
C ASP A 23 -2.64 -21.29 -31.42
N GLY A 24 -2.11 -20.16 -31.87
CA GLY A 24 -1.10 -19.40 -31.15
C GLY A 24 -1.63 -18.82 -29.83
N LEU A 25 -2.88 -18.36 -29.80
CA LEU A 25 -3.52 -17.90 -28.56
C LEU A 25 -3.77 -19.06 -27.60
N TYR A 26 -4.34 -20.16 -28.08
CA TYR A 26 -4.58 -21.37 -27.28
C TYR A 26 -3.27 -21.88 -26.68
N LYS A 27 -2.23 -22.05 -27.50
CA LYS A 27 -0.91 -22.50 -27.06
C LYS A 27 -0.25 -21.54 -26.07
N SER A 28 -0.43 -20.23 -26.25
CA SER A 28 0.14 -19.25 -25.32
C SER A 28 -0.53 -19.33 -23.95
N ILE A 29 -1.86 -19.44 -23.89
CA ILE A 29 -2.64 -19.49 -22.64
C ILE A 29 -2.50 -20.85 -21.95
N VAL A 30 -2.73 -21.93 -22.69
CA VAL A 30 -2.83 -23.32 -22.18
C VAL A 30 -1.45 -23.98 -22.06
N GLY A 31 -0.48 -23.57 -22.89
CA GLY A 31 0.85 -24.17 -22.95
C GLY A 31 0.94 -25.46 -23.78
N LYS A 32 -0.13 -25.81 -24.51
CA LYS A 32 -0.22 -27.01 -25.36
C LYS A 32 -0.79 -26.64 -26.74
N ASP A 33 -0.45 -27.41 -27.75
CA ASP A 33 -1.01 -27.21 -29.10
C ASP A 33 -2.53 -27.43 -29.10
N MET A 34 -3.26 -26.67 -29.93
CA MET A 34 -4.71 -26.80 -30.04
C MET A 34 -5.07 -28.17 -30.67
N PRO A 35 -5.97 -28.96 -30.07
CA PRO A 35 -6.40 -30.21 -30.69
C PRO A 35 -7.10 -29.93 -32.03
N GLN A 36 -6.91 -30.82 -33.00
CA GLN A 36 -7.44 -30.62 -34.36
C GLN A 36 -8.85 -31.21 -34.56
N ASP A 37 -9.26 -32.11 -33.66
CA ASP A 37 -10.51 -32.88 -33.77
C ASP A 37 -11.54 -32.53 -32.67
N THR A 38 -11.39 -31.37 -32.02
CA THR A 38 -12.31 -30.87 -30.99
C THR A 38 -13.26 -29.82 -31.56
N PRO A 39 -14.52 -29.74 -31.07
CA PRO A 39 -15.38 -28.61 -31.35
C PRO A 39 -14.76 -27.32 -30.81
N ALA A 40 -14.84 -26.21 -31.55
CA ALA A 40 -14.33 -24.91 -31.11
C ALA A 40 -14.87 -24.48 -29.72
N SER A 41 -16.10 -24.87 -29.39
CA SER A 41 -16.70 -24.59 -28.08
C SER A 41 -16.03 -25.32 -26.91
N GLU A 42 -15.35 -26.43 -27.16
CA GLU A 42 -14.56 -27.14 -26.15
C GLU A 42 -13.23 -26.41 -25.91
N ASP A 43 -12.57 -25.97 -26.98
CA ASP A 43 -11.34 -25.20 -26.89
C ASP A 43 -11.54 -23.83 -26.22
N ASP A 44 -12.66 -23.16 -26.54
CA ASP A 44 -13.07 -21.92 -25.88
C ASP A 44 -13.29 -22.11 -24.36
N ARG A 45 -13.83 -23.26 -23.94
CA ARG A 45 -13.99 -23.59 -22.52
C ARG A 45 -12.64 -23.77 -21.83
N VAL A 46 -11.70 -24.47 -22.46
CA VAL A 46 -10.36 -24.65 -21.91
C VAL A 46 -9.65 -23.31 -21.74
N ILE A 47 -9.76 -22.42 -22.73
CA ILE A 47 -9.23 -21.05 -22.62
C ILE A 47 -9.90 -20.30 -21.47
N LEU A 48 -11.24 -20.35 -21.38
CA LEU A 48 -11.99 -19.66 -20.34
C LEU A 48 -11.59 -20.12 -18.93
N ASP A 49 -11.53 -21.43 -18.71
CA ASP A 49 -11.13 -22.01 -17.42
C ASP A 49 -9.71 -21.58 -17.05
N ARG A 50 -8.79 -21.55 -18.01
CA ARG A 50 -7.42 -21.09 -17.79
C ARG A 50 -7.35 -19.59 -17.47
N LEU A 51 -8.21 -18.77 -18.08
CA LEU A 51 -8.31 -17.34 -17.77
C LEU A 51 -8.89 -17.11 -16.37
N ILE A 52 -9.89 -17.88 -15.95
CA ILE A 52 -10.41 -17.85 -14.59
C ILE A 52 -9.29 -18.19 -13.60
N ASP A 53 -8.52 -19.24 -13.88
CA ASP A 53 -7.37 -19.67 -13.07
C ASP A 53 -6.24 -18.62 -12.97
N LEU A 54 -6.03 -17.82 -14.03
CA LEU A 54 -5.09 -16.70 -14.07
C LEU A 54 -5.57 -15.52 -13.21
N CYS A 55 -6.88 -15.25 -13.24
CA CYS A 55 -7.53 -14.16 -12.51
C CYS A 55 -7.82 -14.51 -11.04
N ASP A 56 -7.84 -15.80 -10.70
CA ASP A 56 -8.05 -16.28 -9.34
C ASP A 56 -6.88 -15.84 -8.45
N THR A 57 -7.10 -14.93 -7.51
CA THR A 57 -6.08 -14.43 -6.57
C THR A 57 -6.09 -15.18 -5.24
N SER A 58 -6.80 -16.31 -5.10
CA SER A 58 -6.98 -16.97 -3.79
C SER A 58 -5.69 -17.53 -3.16
N ASN A 59 -4.59 -17.71 -3.92
CA ASN A 59 -3.25 -18.00 -3.38
C ASN A 59 -2.34 -16.78 -3.25
N MET A 60 -2.81 -15.61 -3.65
CA MET A 60 -2.07 -14.38 -3.42
C MET A 60 -2.32 -13.96 -1.98
N VAL A 61 -1.24 -13.96 -1.20
CA VAL A 61 -1.25 -13.43 0.16
C VAL A 61 -1.24 -11.90 0.04
N GLU A 62 -2.35 -11.26 0.43
CA GLU A 62 -2.48 -9.80 0.43
C GLU A 62 -1.57 -9.18 1.48
N LEU A 63 -0.78 -8.17 1.10
CA LEU A 63 0.07 -7.45 2.04
C LEU A 63 -0.77 -6.73 3.11
N PRO A 64 -0.22 -6.54 4.32
CA PRO A 64 -0.95 -5.85 5.37
C PRO A 64 -1.26 -4.41 5.00
N LEU A 65 -2.41 -3.95 5.47
CA LEU A 65 -2.84 -2.56 5.38
C LEU A 65 -2.51 -1.84 6.69
N ASP A 66 -2.24 -0.55 6.59
CA ASP A 66 -2.16 0.34 7.75
C ASP A 66 -3.56 0.72 8.26
N LYS A 67 -3.61 1.55 9.31
CA LYS A 67 -4.85 2.01 9.92
C LYS A 67 -5.79 2.75 8.95
N ASP A 68 -5.24 3.38 7.91
CA ASP A 68 -5.97 4.16 6.92
C ASP A 68 -6.33 3.30 5.68
N GLY A 69 -6.01 2.00 5.70
CA GLY A 69 -6.27 1.08 4.59
C GLY A 69 -5.23 1.14 3.46
N GLU A 70 -4.07 1.78 3.68
CA GLU A 70 -2.98 1.84 2.71
C GLU A 70 -2.04 0.63 2.84
N VAL A 71 -1.68 0.01 1.71
CA VAL A 71 -0.80 -1.17 1.69
C VAL A 71 0.60 -0.84 2.19
N ILE A 72 1.08 -1.58 3.19
CA ILE A 72 2.41 -1.44 3.77
C ILE A 72 3.44 -2.28 3.01
N LYS A 73 4.60 -1.68 2.73
CA LYS A 73 5.73 -2.30 2.06
C LYS A 73 7.00 -2.16 2.89
N VAL A 74 7.95 -3.07 2.66
CA VAL A 74 9.28 -2.95 3.24
C VAL A 74 9.97 -1.68 2.74
N GLY A 75 10.53 -0.90 3.66
CA GLY A 75 11.15 0.38 3.38
C GLY A 75 10.24 1.59 3.58
N ASP A 76 8.94 1.40 3.74
CA ASP A 76 8.01 2.47 4.06
C ASP A 76 8.33 3.10 5.42
N THR A 77 7.95 4.37 5.57
CA THR A 77 8.02 5.08 6.84
C THR A 77 6.60 5.21 7.38
N LEU A 78 6.37 4.59 8.52
CA LEU A 78 5.09 4.53 9.21
C LEU A 78 5.14 5.36 10.49
N TYR A 79 4.00 5.86 10.91
CA TYR A 79 3.86 6.71 12.08
C TYR A 79 3.00 6.06 13.15
N TYR A 80 3.49 6.12 14.38
CA TYR A 80 2.70 5.89 15.59
C TYR A 80 2.70 7.19 16.39
N GLY A 81 1.59 7.92 16.30
CA GLY A 81 1.50 9.29 16.77
C GLY A 81 2.53 10.20 16.07
N SER A 82 3.47 10.75 16.84
CA SER A 82 4.53 11.63 16.33
C SER A 82 5.83 10.89 15.98
N SER A 83 5.94 9.60 16.31
CA SER A 83 7.15 8.81 16.08
C SER A 83 7.11 8.15 14.71
N ALA A 84 8.24 8.20 14.00
CA ALA A 84 8.39 7.63 12.66
C ALA A 84 9.26 6.38 12.73
N TYR A 85 8.83 5.31 12.06
CA TYR A 85 9.52 4.03 12.01
C TYR A 85 9.65 3.54 10.58
N LYS A 86 10.83 3.02 10.22
CA LYS A 86 11.07 2.45 8.91
C LYS A 86 10.85 0.95 8.92
N VAL A 87 9.95 0.47 8.08
CA VAL A 87 9.62 -0.96 7.96
C VAL A 87 10.84 -1.73 7.46
N LYS A 88 11.29 -2.71 8.25
CA LYS A 88 12.41 -3.61 7.91
C LYS A 88 11.92 -4.94 7.37
N LYS A 89 10.88 -5.51 7.98
CA LYS A 89 10.29 -6.78 7.56
C LYS A 89 8.78 -6.75 7.74
N ILE A 90 8.11 -7.54 6.92
CA ILE A 90 6.71 -7.88 7.05
C ILE A 90 6.66 -9.40 7.24
N ILE A 91 5.98 -9.83 8.29
CA ILE A 91 6.00 -11.22 8.76
C ILE A 91 4.56 -11.74 8.74
N TYR A 92 4.32 -12.83 8.00
CA TYR A 92 3.03 -13.51 7.98
C TYR A 92 3.01 -14.65 8.99
N LYS A 93 2.09 -14.59 9.96
CA LYS A 93 1.90 -15.62 11.01
C LYS A 93 0.69 -16.53 10.71
N GLY A 94 0.37 -16.75 9.43
CA GLY A 94 -0.71 -17.64 8.99
C GLY A 94 -2.10 -16.99 8.97
N ASN A 95 -2.48 -16.25 10.01
CA ASN A 95 -3.75 -15.49 10.02
C ASN A 95 -3.56 -14.00 10.29
N GLU A 96 -2.37 -13.60 10.73
CA GLU A 96 -2.05 -12.25 11.17
C GLU A 96 -0.76 -11.79 10.52
N TRP A 97 -0.61 -10.47 10.45
CA TRP A 97 0.57 -9.80 9.97
C TRP A 97 1.27 -9.11 11.12
N GLU A 98 2.59 -9.13 11.11
CA GLU A 98 3.40 -8.37 12.04
C GLU A 98 4.46 -7.60 11.26
N ILE A 99 4.70 -6.37 11.69
CA ILE A 99 5.70 -5.50 11.09
C ILE A 99 6.89 -5.40 12.03
N GLN A 100 8.08 -5.58 11.49
CA GLN A 100 9.30 -5.33 12.21
C GLN A 100 9.91 -3.99 11.79
N PHE A 101 10.32 -3.20 12.79
CA PHE A 101 11.19 -2.04 12.62
C PHE A 101 12.37 -2.12 13.60
N PHE A 102 13.35 -1.25 13.40
CA PHE A 102 14.51 -1.16 14.28
C PHE A 102 14.48 0.19 15.00
N ASP A 103 14.43 0.15 16.33
CA ASP A 103 14.57 1.34 17.15
C ASP A 103 16.07 1.65 17.31
N GLU A 104 16.54 2.73 16.69
CA GLU A 104 17.95 3.13 16.72
C GLU A 104 18.40 3.61 18.10
N LYS A 105 17.50 4.15 18.93
CA LYS A 105 17.83 4.66 20.27
C LYS A 105 17.99 3.51 21.24
N LEU A 106 17.10 2.53 21.16
CA LEU A 106 17.10 1.36 22.03
C LEU A 106 17.98 0.22 21.49
N CYS A 107 18.37 0.29 20.21
CA CYS A 107 19.15 -0.74 19.52
C CYS A 107 18.45 -2.12 19.54
N ILE A 108 17.12 -2.13 19.42
CA ILE A 108 16.30 -3.34 19.45
C ILE A 108 15.42 -3.43 18.20
N SER A 109 15.04 -4.67 17.87
CA SER A 109 13.94 -4.91 16.93
C SER A 109 12.62 -4.83 17.68
N VAL A 110 11.69 -4.06 17.14
CA VAL A 110 10.32 -3.94 17.65
C VAL A 110 9.39 -4.56 16.63
N TYR A 111 8.33 -5.18 17.15
CA TYR A 111 7.34 -5.91 16.37
C TYR A 111 5.96 -5.43 16.80
N ASP A 112 5.09 -5.18 15.84
CA ASP A 112 3.78 -4.62 16.12
C ASP A 112 2.80 -4.87 14.96
N ASP A 113 1.51 -4.68 15.23
CA ASP A 113 0.43 -4.93 14.30
C ASP A 113 0.30 -3.80 13.26
N PRO A 114 0.03 -4.11 11.98
CA PRO A 114 -0.06 -3.12 10.91
C PRO A 114 -1.05 -1.99 11.12
N ASP A 115 -2.22 -2.30 11.68
CA ASP A 115 -3.35 -1.40 11.85
C ASP A 115 -3.16 -0.38 12.98
N THR A 116 -2.03 -0.44 13.69
CA THR A 116 -1.63 0.54 14.69
C THR A 116 -0.91 1.75 14.09
N PHE A 117 -0.43 1.65 12.85
CA PHE A 117 0.33 2.70 12.18
C PHE A 117 -0.42 3.39 11.06
N THR A 118 0.08 4.55 10.65
CA THR A 118 -0.36 5.28 9.46
C THR A 118 0.85 5.65 8.59
N HIS A 119 0.70 5.69 7.26
CA HIS A 119 1.71 6.27 6.37
C HIS A 119 1.85 7.79 6.57
N LYS A 120 0.78 8.45 7.01
CA LYS A 120 0.74 9.88 7.24
C LYS A 120 1.02 10.17 8.70
N LYS A 121 1.94 11.10 8.97
CA LYS A 121 2.15 11.61 10.33
C LYS A 121 0.83 12.17 10.86
N LEU A 122 0.42 11.73 12.04
CA LEU A 122 -0.75 12.31 12.68
C LEU A 122 -0.41 13.78 13.02
N VAL A 123 -1.19 14.69 12.46
CA VAL A 123 -1.08 16.12 12.73
C VAL A 123 -2.29 16.53 13.54
N THR A 124 -2.09 16.89 14.80
CA THR A 124 -3.15 17.42 15.66
C THR A 124 -3.25 18.93 15.48
N ILE A 125 -4.43 19.48 15.76
CA ILE A 125 -4.68 20.93 15.76
C ILE A 125 -3.68 21.64 16.70
N ALA A 126 -3.45 21.08 17.89
CA ALA A 126 -2.47 21.61 18.84
C ALA A 126 -1.03 21.61 18.28
N SER A 127 -0.62 20.56 17.56
CA SER A 127 0.70 20.51 16.91
C SER A 127 0.84 21.56 15.81
N LEU A 128 -0.21 21.80 15.01
CA LEU A 128 -0.22 22.83 13.97
C LEU A 128 -0.15 24.23 14.57
N VAL A 129 -0.98 24.51 15.57
CA VAL A 129 -0.98 25.76 16.32
C VAL A 129 0.41 26.05 16.89
N GLY A 130 1.04 25.05 17.51
CA GLY A 130 2.41 25.16 18.02
C GLY A 130 3.44 25.52 16.93
N GLU A 131 3.38 24.86 15.77
CA GLU A 131 4.27 25.15 14.64
C GLU A 131 4.06 26.55 14.06
N ILE A 132 2.80 27.01 13.95
CA ILE A 132 2.47 28.37 13.50
C ILE A 132 3.07 29.38 14.49
N ARG A 133 2.79 29.24 15.79
CA ARG A 133 3.30 30.15 16.84
C ARG A 133 4.83 30.21 16.85
N ARG A 134 5.50 29.07 16.71
CA ARG A 134 6.97 29.00 16.62
C ARG A 134 7.48 29.76 15.40
N THR A 135 6.85 29.56 14.24
CA THR A 135 7.22 30.23 12.99
C THR A 135 7.01 31.74 13.07
N LEU A 136 5.89 32.20 13.64
CA LEU A 136 5.61 33.62 13.86
C LEU A 136 6.66 34.25 14.80
N SER A 137 7.05 33.53 15.85
CA SER A 137 8.04 34.00 16.84
C SER A 137 9.48 34.09 16.29
N GLN A 138 9.79 33.32 15.24
CA GLN A 138 11.10 33.32 14.58
C GLN A 138 11.18 34.33 13.42
N ASN A 139 10.08 35.01 13.10
CA ASN A 139 10.00 35.92 11.97
C ASN A 139 10.11 37.39 12.42
N ASP A 140 11.30 37.97 12.26
CA ASP A 140 11.57 39.38 12.60
C ASP A 140 11.17 40.38 11.49
N ILE A 141 10.79 39.89 10.31
CA ILE A 141 10.56 40.71 9.10
C ILE A 141 9.10 41.14 8.97
N MET A 142 8.19 40.37 9.58
CA MET A 142 6.75 40.58 9.45
C MET A 142 6.27 41.81 10.24
N ASN A 143 5.29 42.52 9.69
CA ASN A 143 4.70 43.67 10.39
C ASN A 143 3.92 43.19 11.64
N LYS A 144 3.89 44.04 12.68
CA LYS A 144 3.29 43.69 13.98
C LYS A 144 1.78 43.43 13.92
N GLU A 145 1.07 44.11 13.04
CA GLU A 145 -0.39 43.99 12.90
C GLU A 145 -0.78 42.64 12.27
N SER A 146 -0.07 42.23 11.23
CA SER A 146 -0.22 40.92 10.59
C SER A 146 0.20 39.80 11.53
N ALA A 147 1.27 39.97 12.30
CA ALA A 147 1.66 39.00 13.32
C ALA A 147 0.56 38.83 14.37
N ALA A 148 0.03 39.94 14.91
CA ALA A 148 -1.06 39.91 15.90
C ALA A 148 -2.32 39.22 15.36
N LYS A 149 -2.69 39.49 14.11
CA LYS A 149 -3.85 38.87 13.48
C LYS A 149 -3.66 37.37 13.23
N LEU A 150 -2.46 36.93 12.87
CA LEU A 150 -2.14 35.51 12.73
C LEU A 150 -2.15 34.80 14.09
N TRP A 151 -1.70 35.45 15.17
CA TRP A 151 -1.86 34.94 16.54
C TRP A 151 -3.33 34.74 16.91
N GLU A 152 -4.18 35.73 16.66
CA GLU A 152 -5.62 35.63 16.94
C GLU A 152 -6.30 34.50 16.14
N ILE A 153 -5.98 34.35 14.86
CA ILE A 153 -6.48 33.22 14.04
C ILE A 153 -6.00 31.88 14.61
N THR A 154 -4.76 31.82 15.08
CA THR A 154 -4.20 30.60 15.65
C THR A 154 -4.90 30.21 16.96
N ASP A 155 -5.24 31.18 17.81
CA ASP A 155 -6.01 30.94 19.03
C ASP A 155 -7.43 30.42 18.69
N GLN A 156 -8.07 30.97 17.66
CA GLN A 156 -9.37 30.48 17.18
C GLN A 156 -9.29 29.03 16.67
N ILE A 157 -8.23 28.68 15.93
CA ILE A 157 -8.00 27.32 15.45
C ILE A 157 -7.82 26.36 16.63
N GLU A 158 -7.07 26.75 17.67
CA GLU A 158 -6.87 25.95 18.88
C GLU A 158 -8.21 25.66 19.59
N MET A 159 -9.05 26.69 19.78
CA MET A 159 -10.37 26.53 20.40
C MET A 159 -11.33 25.63 19.61
N LEU A 160 -11.19 25.57 18.28
CA LEU A 160 -12.00 24.68 17.44
C LEU A 160 -11.56 23.20 17.51
N GLY A 161 -10.34 22.94 17.99
CA GLY A 161 -9.82 21.58 18.16
C GLY A 161 -10.11 20.93 19.50
N ASP A 162 -10.45 21.74 20.52
CA ASP A 162 -10.82 21.25 21.85
C ASP A 162 -12.30 20.81 21.96
N SER A 163 -13.06 20.90 20.87
CA SER A 163 -14.50 20.59 20.83
C SER A 163 -14.87 19.16 20.40
N ASP A 164 -13.91 18.24 20.33
CA ASP A 164 -14.18 16.83 20.04
C ASP A 164 -14.62 16.08 21.34
N GLU A 165 -15.91 16.17 21.65
CA GLU A 165 -16.67 15.18 22.46
C GLU A 165 -16.97 13.91 21.66
#